data_AF-A0A3C1RK62-F1
#
_entry.id   AF-A0A3C1RK62-F1
#
_cell.length_a   1.000
_cell.length_b   1.000
_cell.length_c   1.000
_cell.angle_alpha   90.00
_cell.angle_beta   90.00
_cell.angle_gamma   90.00
#
_symmetry.space_group_name_H-M   'P 1'
#
loop_
_entity.id
_entity.type
_entity.pdbx_description
1 polymer ?
#
loop_
_entity_poly.entity_id
_entity_poly.type
_entity_poly.pdbx_seq_one_letter_code
_entity_poly.pdbx_strand_id
1 'polypeptide(L)'
;MKSKYNNIALIYFSASWLIGILIIAGMVFKISDDLVVTLIFLSAMNLIINLFSMILLFAFIFIFPENRGQFKNSLVLMMFNFPIIFFLYLAISLT
;
A
#
# COMPACT_ATOMS: atom_id res chain seq x y z
N MET A 1 -12.65 16.74 -16.28
CA MET A 1 -13.14 15.98 -15.10
C MET A 1 -12.14 16.17 -13.96
N LYS A 2 -12.53 16.77 -12.82
CA LYS A 2 -11.66 16.82 -11.63
C LYS A 2 -11.46 15.39 -11.15
N SER A 3 -10.21 14.92 -11.07
CA SER A 3 -9.92 13.55 -10.60
C SER A 3 -10.54 13.33 -9.23
N LYS A 4 -11.28 12.22 -9.06
CA LYS A 4 -11.95 11.83 -7.82
C LYS A 4 -10.91 11.42 -6.75
N TYR A 5 -9.68 11.13 -7.15
CA TYR A 5 -8.57 10.67 -6.33
C TYR A 5 -7.34 11.55 -6.57
N ASN A 6 -6.41 11.54 -5.62
CA ASN A 6 -5.06 12.00 -5.93
C ASN A 6 -4.36 10.94 -6.79
N ASN A 7 -3.97 11.28 -8.02
CA ASN A 7 -3.33 10.32 -8.95
C ASN A 7 -2.03 9.75 -8.37
N ILE A 8 -1.30 10.53 -7.56
CA ILE A 8 -0.09 10.07 -6.88
C ILE A 8 -0.43 8.96 -5.89
N ALA A 9 -1.50 9.16 -5.11
CA ALA A 9 -1.99 8.15 -4.17
C ALA A 9 -2.38 6.86 -4.88
N LEU A 10 -3.01 6.96 -6.05
CA LEU A 10 -3.40 5.80 -6.86
C LEU A 10 -2.20 5.04 -7.43
N ILE A 11 -1.19 5.75 -7.95
CA ILE A 11 0.04 5.14 -8.46
C ILE A 11 0.78 4.42 -7.33
N TYR A 12 0.93 5.08 -6.18
CA TYR A 12 1.57 4.51 -5.01
C TYR A 12 0.87 3.24 -4.52
N PHE A 13 -0.46 3.27 -4.43
CA PHE A 13 -1.27 2.09 -4.11
C PHE A 13 -1.03 0.95 -5.10
N SER A 14 -1.09 1.24 -6.39
CA SER A 14 -0.93 0.23 -7.45
C SER A 14 0.45 -0.41 -7.43
N ALA A 15 1.51 0.39 -7.25
CA ALA A 15 2.88 -0.11 -7.15
C ALA A 15 3.10 -0.98 -5.91
N SER A 16 2.54 -0.58 -4.77
CA SER A 16 2.61 -1.36 -3.53
C SER A 16 1.93 -2.73 -3.69
N TRP A 17 0.72 -2.76 -4.24
CA TRP A 17 0.01 -4.01 -4.50
C TRP A 17 0.73 -4.90 -5.51
N LEU A 18 1.38 -4.33 -6.52
CA LEU A 18 2.19 -5.09 -7.48
C LEU A 18 3.38 -5.77 -6.78
N ILE A 19 4.08 -5.07 -5.89
CA ILE A 19 5.15 -5.68 -5.05
C ILE A 19 4.58 -6.85 -4.24
N GLY A 20 3.41 -6.66 -3.63
CA GLY A 20 2.73 -7.70 -2.87
C GLY A 20 2.41 -8.95 -3.70
N ILE A 21 1.87 -8.78 -4.91
CA ILE A 21 1.58 -9.88 -5.83
C ILE A 21 2.87 -10.63 -6.21
N LEU A 22 3.97 -9.92 -6.46
CA LEU A 22 5.26 -10.53 -6.76
C LEU A 22 5.80 -11.38 -5.60
N ILE A 23 5.60 -10.93 -4.35
CA ILE A 23 5.97 -11.71 -3.16
C ILE A 23 5.18 -13.02 -3.11
N ILE A 24 3.85 -12.99 -3.31
CA ILE A 24 3.04 -14.23 -3.32
C ILE A 24 3.51 -15.15 -4.44
N ALA A 25 3.69 -14.63 -5.65
CA ALA A 25 4.11 -15.44 -6.79
C ALA A 25 5.43 -16.14 -6.45
N GLY A 26 6.42 -15.43 -5.91
CA GLY A 26 7.67 -16.00 -5.42
C GLY A 26 7.46 -17.12 -4.40
N MET A 27 6.62 -16.88 -3.39
CA MET A 27 6.30 -17.88 -2.35
C MET A 27 5.59 -19.13 -2.91
N VAL A 28 4.60 -18.96 -3.80
CA VAL A 28 3.83 -20.07 -4.41
C VAL A 28 4.74 -20.94 -5.30
N PHE A 29 5.62 -20.31 -6.08
CA PHE A 29 6.61 -21.03 -6.89
C PHE A 29 7.81 -21.54 -6.07
N LYS A 30 7.79 -21.37 -4.74
CA LYS A 30 8.88 -21.73 -3.81
C LYS A 30 10.23 -21.12 -4.18
N ILE A 31 10.20 -19.97 -4.86
CA ILE A 31 11.37 -19.16 -5.18
C ILE A 31 11.80 -18.52 -3.87
N SER A 32 12.81 -19.09 -3.24
CA SER A 32 13.33 -18.65 -1.93
C SER A 32 14.64 -17.91 -2.11
N ASP A 33 14.69 -17.03 -3.12
CA ASP A 33 15.90 -16.32 -3.52
C ASP A 33 15.99 -14.94 -2.88
N ASP A 34 17.20 -14.34 -2.91
CA ASP A 34 17.48 -13.00 -2.38
C ASP A 34 16.49 -11.93 -2.85
N LEU A 35 15.91 -12.11 -4.05
CA LEU A 35 14.87 -11.25 -4.61
C LEU A 35 13.60 -11.21 -3.74
N VAL A 36 13.09 -12.36 -3.29
CA VAL A 36 11.84 -12.41 -2.50
C VAL A 36 12.05 -11.79 -1.12
N VAL A 37 13.21 -12.05 -0.51
CA VAL A 37 13.61 -11.42 0.76
C VAL A 37 13.70 -9.90 0.60
N THR A 38 14.29 -9.42 -0.50
CA THR A 38 14.37 -7.99 -0.82
C THR A 38 12.98 -7.36 -0.99
N LEU A 39 12.07 -8.03 -1.70
CA LEU A 39 10.69 -7.54 -1.89
C LEU A 39 9.92 -7.48 -0.57
N ILE A 40 10.08 -8.48 0.31
CA ILE A 40 9.49 -8.49 1.66
C ILE A 40 10.00 -7.28 2.46
N PHE A 41 11.31 -7.02 2.44
CA PHE A 41 11.90 -5.87 3.12
C PHE A 41 11.36 -4.54 2.56
N LEU A 42 11.33 -4.38 1.24
CA LEU A 42 10.76 -3.19 0.59
C LEU A 42 9.29 -2.98 0.98
N SER A 43 8.51 -4.06 1.02
CA SER A 43 7.11 -3.96 1.40
C SER A 43 6.91 -3.66 2.89
N ALA A 44 7.82 -4.07 3.77
CA ALA A 44 7.82 -3.67 5.18
C ALA A 44 8.14 -2.17 5.34
N MET A 45 9.12 -1.66 4.60
CA MET A 45 9.39 -0.20 4.56
C MET A 45 8.20 0.58 4.00
N ASN A 46 7.54 0.04 2.98
CA ASN A 46 6.35 0.64 2.40
C ASN A 46 5.20 0.78 3.43
N LEU A 47 5.08 -0.15 4.38
CA LEU A 47 4.08 -0.08 5.45
C LEU A 47 4.28 1.18 6.32
N ILE A 48 5.53 1.48 6.68
CA ILE A 48 5.88 2.68 7.45
C ILE A 48 5.53 3.95 6.65
N ILE A 49 5.91 4.01 5.38
CA ILE A 49 5.59 5.14 4.49
C ILE A 49 4.07 5.33 4.36
N ASN A 50 3.32 4.22 4.25
CA ASN A 50 1.86 4.24 4.14
C ASN A 50 1.22 4.83 5.41
N LEU A 51 1.71 4.45 6.60
CA LEU A 51 1.24 5.01 7.88
C LEU A 51 1.47 6.53 7.95
N PHE A 52 2.67 7.00 7.62
CA PHE A 52 2.96 8.44 7.60
C PHE A 52 2.08 9.18 6.59
N SER A 53 1.88 8.60 5.41
CA SER A 53 1.03 9.17 4.36
C SER A 53 -0.42 9.30 4.81
N MET A 54 -0.96 8.32 5.55
CA MET A 54 -2.30 8.41 6.12
C MET A 54 -2.43 9.54 7.15
N ILE A 55 -1.45 9.70 8.03
CA ILE A 55 -1.45 10.79 9.02
C ILE A 55 -1.43 12.15 8.31
N LEU A 56 -0.59 12.30 7.29
CA LEU A 56 -0.50 13.53 6.50
C LEU A 56 -1.82 13.83 5.77
N LEU A 57 -2.40 12.84 5.10
CA LEU A 57 -3.69 12.98 4.41
C LEU A 57 -4.80 13.35 5.40
N PHE A 58 -4.79 12.77 6.59
CA PHE A 58 -5.73 13.13 7.65
C PHE A 58 -5.58 14.60 8.06
N ALA A 59 -4.36 15.10 8.24
CA ALA A 59 -4.13 16.53 8.51
C ALA A 59 -4.63 17.42 7.36
N PHE A 60 -4.35 17.06 6.11
CA PHE A 60 -4.77 17.83 4.93
C PHE A 60 -6.29 17.94 4.76
N ILE A 61 -7.07 16.97 5.26
CA ILE A 61 -8.55 17.04 5.29
C ILE A 61 -9.06 18.25 6.10
N PHE A 62 -8.30 18.70 7.10
CA PHE A 62 -8.67 19.84 7.95
C PHE A 62 -8.03 21.15 7.48
N ILE A 63 -6.82 21.10 6.94
CA ILE A 63 -6.08 22.29 6.50
C ILE A 63 -6.61 22.84 5.16
N PHE A 64 -6.95 21.96 4.22
CA PHE A 64 -7.28 22.32 2.84
C PHE A 64 -8.71 21.85 2.48
N PRO A 65 -9.76 22.58 2.93
CA PRO A 65 -11.16 22.19 2.73
C PRO A 65 -11.57 22.07 1.24
N GLU A 66 -10.93 22.81 0.35
CA GLU A 66 -11.16 22.83 -1.10
C GLU A 66 -10.83 21.50 -1.81
N ASN A 67 -9.91 20.71 -1.25
CA ASN A 67 -9.48 19.40 -1.77
C ASN A 67 -9.92 18.23 -0.88
N ARG A 68 -10.74 18.50 0.14
CA ARG A 68 -11.15 17.54 1.18
C ARG A 68 -11.65 16.21 0.64
N GLY A 69 -12.43 16.22 -0.44
CA GLY A 69 -12.93 15.00 -1.09
C GLY A 69 -11.81 14.11 -1.63
N GLN A 70 -10.80 14.70 -2.26
CA GLN A 70 -9.66 13.95 -2.81
C GLN A 70 -8.79 13.37 -1.68
N PHE A 71 -8.57 14.13 -0.61
CA PHE A 71 -7.81 13.63 0.54
C PHE A 71 -8.53 12.50 1.26
N LYS A 72 -9.85 12.62 1.48
CA LYS A 72 -10.66 11.53 2.05
C LYS A 72 -10.58 10.25 1.20
N ASN A 73 -10.77 10.38 -0.11
CA ASN A 73 -10.71 9.21 -1.00
C ASN A 73 -9.31 8.59 -1.04
N SER A 74 -8.27 9.42 -1.03
CA SER A 74 -6.88 8.94 -0.98
C SER A 74 -6.56 8.30 0.37
N LEU A 75 -7.09 8.82 1.48
CA LEU A 75 -6.92 8.24 2.81
C LEU A 75 -7.56 6.85 2.88
N VAL A 76 -8.80 6.71 2.41
CA VAL A 76 -9.49 5.41 2.31
C VAL A 76 -8.67 4.44 1.47
N LEU A 77 -8.13 4.88 0.33
CA LEU A 77 -7.27 4.06 -0.52
C LEU A 77 -6.03 3.56 0.25
N MET A 78 -5.35 4.44 1.00
CA MET A 78 -4.17 4.10 1.79
C MET A 78 -4.49 3.14 2.95
N MET A 79 -5.69 3.18 3.51
CA MET A 79 -6.12 2.21 4.55
C MET A 79 -6.16 0.76 4.04
N PHE A 80 -6.30 0.55 2.72
CA PHE A 80 -6.23 -0.76 2.09
C PHE A 80 -4.86 -1.06 1.49
N ASN A 81 -3.87 -0.18 1.64
CA ASN A 81 -2.55 -0.34 1.03
C ASN A 81 -1.58 -1.12 1.92
N PHE A 82 -2.04 -2.30 2.39
CA PHE A 82 -1.26 -3.21 3.23
C PHE A 82 -1.12 -4.60 2.62
N PRO A 83 -0.60 -4.71 1.38
CA PRO A 83 -0.47 -6.01 0.71
C PRO A 83 0.27 -7.03 1.57
N ILE A 84 1.39 -6.65 2.19
CA ILE A 84 2.18 -7.59 3.00
C ILE A 84 1.47 -8.09 4.25
N ILE A 85 0.63 -7.28 4.92
CA ILE A 85 -0.14 -7.76 6.08
C ILE A 85 -1.17 -8.79 5.62
N PHE A 86 -1.87 -8.49 4.53
CA PHE A 86 -2.84 -9.41 3.94
C PHE A 86 -2.19 -10.73 3.51
N PHE A 87 -0.99 -10.67 2.93
CA PHE A 87 -0.27 -11.86 2.47
C PHE A 87 0.39 -12.66 3.59
N LEU A 88 0.95 -12.00 4.61
CA LEU A 88 1.45 -12.69 5.81
C LEU A 88 0.33 -13.44 6.52
N TYR A 89 -0.85 -12.83 6.63
CA TYR A 89 -2.04 -13.50 7.18
C TYR A 89 -2.41 -14.75 6.38
N LEU A 90 -2.46 -14.65 5.04
CA LEU A 90 -2.74 -15.79 4.19
C LEU A 90 -1.69 -16.90 4.31
N ALA A 91 -0.40 -16.54 4.32
CA ALA A 91 0.70 -17.50 4.47
C ALA A 91 0.60 -18.29 5.78
N ILE A 92 0.33 -17.60 6.91
CA ILE A 92 0.14 -18.24 8.22
C ILE A 92 -1.11 -19.14 8.22
N SER A 93 -2.19 -18.72 7.57
CA SER A 93 -3.45 -19.50 7.54
C SER A 93 -3.40 -20.77 6.69
N LEU A 94 -2.43 -20.88 5.77
CA LEU A 94 -2.26 -22.01 4.85
C LEU A 94 -1.24 -23.04 5.35
N THR A 95 -0.48 -22.73 6.40
CA THR A 95 0.42 -23.63 7.15
C THR A 95 -0.28 -24.23 8.35
#